data_AF-A0A9X4LI81-F1
#
_entry.id   AF-A0A9X4LI81-F1
#
_cell.length_a   1.000
_cell.length_b   1.000
_cell.length_c   1.000
_cell.angle_alpha   90.00
_cell.angle_beta   90.00
_cell.angle_gamma   90.00
#
_symmetry.space_group_name_H-M   'P 1'
#
loop_
_entity.id
_entity.type
_entity.pdbx_description
1 polymer ?
#
loop_
_entity_poly.entity_id
_entity_poly.type
_entity_poly.pdbx_seq_one_letter_code
_entity_poly.pdbx_strand_id
1 'polypeptide(L)'
;MHRIDGPAAAPGGHFTDGDPNTGVPATIVSQAWAEAVQEELAGVIEATGAALAKPNNTQLLAAIKYFTDAAFPPGFIAYDAGSVAPPGWSLADGGELDRVAYARLFARIGTTYGAGNGTTTFNKPEIRSEFIRALDAGRGIDAGRLVGSAQAGQVQRHKHMVPWGEWAPSSLGAGPFGNSNTGGKKGSGNTDSDDYWYHSNDGSDYDGVINPAGVVGNETRPRNVAFYALIKL
;
A
#
# COMPACT_ATOMS: atom_id res chain seq x y z
N MET A 1 -8.12 -21.62 -31.86
CA MET A 1 -8.03 -20.80 -33.09
C MET A 1 -7.19 -21.49 -34.17
N HIS A 2 -7.53 -21.33 -35.45
CA HIS A 2 -6.72 -21.83 -36.59
C HIS A 2 -6.47 -20.71 -37.61
N ARG A 3 -5.48 -20.93 -38.50
CA ARG A 3 -5.22 -20.04 -39.64
C ARG A 3 -6.23 -20.31 -40.76
N ILE A 4 -6.42 -19.35 -41.66
CA ILE A 4 -7.32 -19.55 -42.81
C ILE A 4 -6.76 -20.66 -43.70
N ASP A 5 -7.61 -21.61 -44.07
CA ASP A 5 -7.25 -22.86 -44.73
C ASP A 5 -8.15 -23.14 -45.96
N GLY A 6 -8.95 -22.14 -46.34
CA GLY A 6 -9.80 -22.21 -47.52
C GLY A 6 -9.00 -22.19 -48.83
N PRO A 7 -9.64 -22.53 -49.97
CA PRO A 7 -8.97 -22.66 -51.27
C PRO A 7 -8.25 -21.41 -51.79
N ALA A 8 -8.62 -20.22 -51.30
CA ALA A 8 -8.02 -18.93 -51.65
C ALA A 8 -7.09 -18.37 -50.55
N ALA A 9 -6.66 -19.23 -49.61
CA ALA A 9 -5.67 -18.85 -48.61
C ALA A 9 -4.27 -18.76 -49.26
N ALA A 10 -3.51 -17.73 -48.89
CA ALA A 10 -2.11 -17.63 -49.27
C ALA A 10 -1.27 -18.69 -48.53
N PRO A 11 -0.06 -19.03 -49.04
CA PRO A 11 0.83 -19.99 -48.39
C PRO A 11 1.02 -19.71 -46.90
N GLY A 12 0.98 -20.74 -46.07
CA GLY A 12 1.09 -20.61 -44.60
C GLY A 12 -0.22 -20.19 -43.89
N GLY A 13 -1.33 -20.15 -44.62
CA GLY A 13 -2.66 -19.81 -44.08
C GLY A 13 -2.80 -18.32 -43.80
N HIS A 14 -2.32 -17.49 -44.73
CA HIS A 14 -2.40 -16.04 -44.67
C HIS A 14 -3.53 -15.50 -45.56
N PHE A 15 -4.01 -14.30 -45.25
CA PHE A 15 -4.94 -13.56 -46.09
C PHE A 15 -4.21 -12.94 -47.29
N THR A 16 -4.91 -12.82 -48.41
CA THR A 16 -4.49 -12.09 -49.60
C THR A 16 -5.67 -11.33 -50.19
N ASP A 17 -5.43 -10.13 -50.72
CA ASP A 17 -6.40 -9.38 -51.52
C ASP A 17 -6.61 -9.99 -52.91
N GLY A 18 -5.86 -11.05 -53.25
CA GLY A 18 -5.80 -11.60 -54.58
C GLY A 18 -5.09 -10.67 -55.55
N ASP A 19 -5.26 -10.92 -56.84
CA ASP A 19 -4.84 -10.02 -57.90
C ASP A 19 -5.81 -10.16 -59.10
N PRO A 20 -6.66 -9.13 -59.34
CA PRO A 20 -7.62 -9.18 -60.42
C PRO A 20 -6.97 -9.18 -61.81
N ASN A 21 -5.71 -8.73 -61.95
CA ASN A 21 -5.01 -8.72 -63.24
C ASN A 21 -4.50 -10.11 -63.63
N THR A 22 -4.20 -10.96 -62.65
CA THR A 22 -3.74 -12.34 -62.86
C THR A 22 -4.80 -13.40 -62.56
N GLY A 23 -6.01 -12.97 -62.16
CA GLY A 23 -7.13 -13.85 -61.86
C GLY A 23 -7.00 -14.60 -60.54
N VAL A 24 -6.11 -14.17 -59.65
CA VAL A 24 -5.95 -14.76 -58.32
C VAL A 24 -7.07 -14.22 -57.42
N PRO A 25 -7.95 -15.07 -56.87
CA PRO A 25 -9.02 -14.62 -56.00
C PRO A 25 -8.48 -14.15 -54.64
N ALA A 26 -9.16 -13.17 -54.04
CA ALA A 26 -8.94 -12.79 -52.66
C ALA A 26 -9.32 -13.93 -51.69
N THR A 27 -8.74 -13.91 -50.49
CA THR A 27 -9.09 -14.88 -49.46
C THR A 27 -10.55 -14.77 -49.06
N ILE A 28 -11.26 -15.90 -49.14
CA ILE A 28 -12.62 -16.03 -48.63
C ILE A 28 -12.52 -16.44 -47.16
N VAL A 29 -13.09 -15.61 -46.27
CA VAL A 29 -13.18 -15.94 -44.84
C VAL A 29 -14.17 -17.10 -44.66
N SER A 30 -13.67 -18.26 -44.24
CA SER A 30 -14.51 -19.44 -44.05
C SER A 30 -15.36 -19.30 -42.79
N GLN A 31 -16.54 -19.93 -42.79
CA GLN A 31 -17.40 -20.01 -41.60
C GLN A 31 -16.64 -20.60 -40.41
N ALA A 32 -15.91 -21.70 -40.62
CA ALA A 32 -15.13 -22.35 -39.57
C ALA A 32 -14.12 -21.39 -38.92
N TRP A 33 -13.43 -20.58 -39.73
CA TRP A 33 -12.49 -19.59 -39.21
C TRP A 33 -13.22 -18.47 -38.44
N ALA A 34 -14.31 -17.94 -38.99
CA ALA A 34 -15.07 -16.86 -38.37
C ALA A 34 -15.70 -17.28 -37.03
N GLU A 35 -16.29 -18.47 -36.96
CA GLU A 35 -16.81 -19.06 -35.72
C GLU A 35 -15.67 -19.30 -34.72
N ALA A 36 -14.53 -19.85 -35.16
CA ALA A 36 -13.39 -20.04 -34.27
C ALA A 36 -12.89 -18.72 -33.66
N VAL A 37 -12.88 -17.62 -34.42
CA VAL A 37 -12.52 -16.29 -33.88
C VAL A 37 -13.59 -15.79 -32.91
N GLN A 38 -14.87 -15.93 -33.27
CA GLN A 38 -15.97 -15.53 -32.41
C GLN A 38 -15.93 -16.25 -31.07
N GLU A 39 -15.80 -17.59 -31.08
CA GLU A 39 -15.81 -18.41 -29.86
C GLU A 39 -14.62 -18.12 -28.95
N GLU A 40 -13.44 -17.77 -29.49
CA GLU A 40 -12.30 -17.36 -28.68
C GLU A 40 -12.57 -16.03 -27.96
N LEU A 41 -13.16 -15.05 -28.65
CA LEU A 41 -13.51 -13.76 -28.05
C LEU A 41 -14.67 -13.87 -27.05
N ALA A 42 -15.68 -14.67 -27.40
CA ALA A 42 -16.81 -14.99 -26.55
C ALA A 42 -16.35 -15.72 -25.27
N GLY A 43 -15.50 -16.73 -25.42
CA GLY A 43 -14.96 -17.50 -24.30
C GLY A 43 -14.20 -16.65 -23.29
N VAL A 44 -13.46 -15.63 -23.73
CA VAL A 44 -12.80 -14.66 -22.81
C VAL A 44 -13.83 -13.90 -21.98
N ILE A 45 -14.96 -13.50 -22.57
CA ILE A 45 -16.03 -12.79 -21.87
C ILE A 45 -16.72 -13.72 -20.87
N GLU A 46 -17.12 -14.91 -21.32
CA GLU A 46 -17.85 -15.88 -20.52
C GLU A 46 -17.03 -16.44 -19.36
N ALA A 47 -15.70 -16.54 -19.52
CA ALA A 47 -14.79 -16.92 -18.44
C ALA A 47 -14.82 -15.96 -17.24
N THR A 48 -15.35 -14.74 -17.40
CA THR A 48 -15.61 -13.82 -16.28
C THR A 48 -16.97 -14.03 -15.60
N GLY A 49 -17.79 -14.97 -16.10
CA GLY A 49 -19.17 -15.21 -15.69
C GLY A 49 -20.19 -14.29 -16.35
N ALA A 50 -19.77 -13.41 -17.27
CA ALA A 50 -20.66 -12.48 -17.98
C ALA A 50 -21.37 -13.17 -19.17
N ALA A 51 -22.67 -12.90 -19.35
CA ALA A 51 -23.41 -13.35 -20.53
C ALA A 51 -23.14 -12.44 -21.73
N LEU A 52 -23.01 -13.03 -22.93
CA LEU A 52 -22.86 -12.29 -24.19
C LEU A 52 -24.11 -11.46 -24.50
N ALA A 53 -23.91 -10.21 -24.94
CA ALA A 53 -24.97 -9.26 -25.20
C ALA A 53 -24.71 -8.55 -26.53
N LYS A 54 -25.50 -8.89 -27.56
CA LYS A 54 -25.43 -8.29 -28.91
C LYS A 54 -25.33 -6.76 -28.96
N PRO A 55 -26.03 -5.96 -28.12
CA PRO A 55 -25.89 -4.50 -28.17
C PRO A 55 -24.62 -3.97 -27.48
N ASN A 56 -23.83 -4.82 -26.80
CA ASN A 56 -22.71 -4.40 -25.97
C ASN A 56 -21.36 -4.70 -26.62
N ASN A 57 -20.76 -3.68 -27.24
CA ASN A 57 -19.44 -3.78 -27.87
C ASN A 57 -18.27 -3.53 -26.89
N THR A 58 -18.51 -3.55 -25.57
CA THR A 58 -17.49 -3.29 -24.55
C THR A 58 -17.15 -4.53 -23.69
N GLN A 59 -17.78 -5.67 -23.95
CA GLN A 59 -17.64 -6.87 -23.12
C GLN A 59 -16.22 -7.44 -23.08
N LEU A 60 -15.54 -7.52 -24.23
CA LEU A 60 -14.17 -8.02 -24.28
C LEU A 60 -13.22 -7.12 -23.47
N LEU A 61 -13.38 -5.80 -23.60
CA LEU A 61 -12.62 -4.83 -22.81
C LEU A 61 -12.89 -4.99 -21.31
N ALA A 62 -14.15 -5.22 -20.92
CA ALA A 62 -14.51 -5.48 -19.54
C ALA A 62 -13.86 -6.77 -19.01
N ALA A 63 -13.80 -7.83 -19.83
CA ALA A 63 -13.19 -9.09 -19.47
C ALA A 63 -11.67 -8.98 -19.26
N ILE A 64 -10.96 -8.29 -20.16
CA ILE A 64 -9.52 -8.03 -20.00
C ILE A 64 -9.24 -7.26 -18.71
N LYS A 65 -10.05 -6.23 -18.40
CA LYS A 65 -9.95 -5.49 -17.13
C LYS A 65 -10.20 -6.40 -15.93
N TYR A 66 -11.20 -7.29 -16.00
CA TYR A 66 -11.51 -8.24 -14.94
C TYR A 66 -10.31 -9.13 -14.60
N PHE A 67 -9.68 -9.75 -15.60
CA PHE A 67 -8.51 -10.61 -15.38
C PHE A 67 -7.28 -9.84 -14.88
N THR A 68 -7.11 -8.58 -15.31
CA THR A 68 -6.03 -7.72 -14.81
C THR A 68 -6.24 -7.36 -13.33
N ASP A 69 -7.48 -7.07 -12.94
CA ASP A 69 -7.85 -6.78 -11.55
C ASP A 69 -7.89 -8.03 -10.67
N ALA A 70 -7.90 -9.25 -11.23
CA ALA A 70 -7.86 -10.48 -10.44
C ALA A 70 -6.53 -10.68 -9.71
N ALA A 71 -5.42 -10.18 -10.27
CA ALA A 71 -4.11 -10.22 -9.61
C ALA A 71 -4.01 -9.18 -8.47
N PHE A 72 -4.52 -7.97 -8.72
CA PHE A 72 -4.62 -6.90 -7.73
C PHE A 72 -5.98 -6.21 -7.87
N PRO A 73 -6.96 -6.56 -7.00
CA PRO A 73 -8.25 -5.91 -7.01
C PRO A 73 -8.12 -4.42 -6.65
N PRO A 74 -8.99 -3.53 -7.16
CA PRO A 74 -9.01 -2.13 -6.74
C PRO A 74 -8.97 -1.99 -5.22
N GLY A 75 -8.17 -1.07 -4.71
CA GLY A 75 -7.94 -0.87 -3.28
C GLY A 75 -6.85 -1.76 -2.67
N PHE A 76 -6.19 -2.62 -3.45
CA PHE A 76 -4.95 -3.25 -3.00
C PHE A 76 -3.86 -2.20 -2.81
N ILE A 77 -3.07 -2.38 -1.75
CA ILE A 77 -1.88 -1.58 -1.49
C ILE A 77 -0.64 -2.39 -1.87
N ALA A 78 0.27 -1.76 -2.60
CA ALA A 78 1.56 -2.35 -2.96
C ALA A 78 2.66 -1.29 -2.84
N TYR A 79 3.90 -1.77 -2.74
CA TYR A 79 5.09 -0.92 -2.72
C TYR A 79 5.85 -1.10 -4.03
N ASP A 80 6.17 0.01 -4.69
CA ASP A 80 6.92 0.04 -5.95
C ASP A 80 8.31 0.66 -5.72
N ALA A 81 9.33 0.06 -6.31
CA ALA A 81 10.69 0.56 -6.27
C ALA A 81 10.94 1.73 -7.26
N GLY A 82 10.02 1.94 -8.21
CA GLY A 82 10.01 3.09 -9.10
C GLY A 82 9.52 4.37 -8.43
N SER A 83 9.70 5.49 -9.13
CA SER A 83 9.31 6.83 -8.66
C SER A 83 8.06 7.40 -9.35
N VAL A 84 7.35 6.58 -10.14
CA VAL A 84 6.16 6.95 -10.89
C VAL A 84 5.16 5.81 -10.81
N ALA A 85 3.89 6.12 -10.53
CA ALA A 85 2.84 5.12 -10.49
C ALA A 85 2.59 4.56 -11.91
N PRO A 86 2.58 3.23 -12.10
CA PRO A 86 2.24 2.63 -13.38
C PRO A 86 0.75 2.82 -13.72
N PRO A 87 0.34 2.63 -14.99
CA PRO A 87 -1.05 2.73 -15.39
C PRO A 87 -1.99 1.87 -14.53
N GLY A 88 -3.10 2.45 -14.08
CA GLY A 88 -4.06 1.77 -13.20
C GLY A 88 -3.71 1.78 -11.72
N TRP A 89 -2.63 2.48 -11.33
CA TRP A 89 -2.23 2.70 -9.94
C TRP A 89 -2.14 4.19 -9.64
N SER A 90 -2.25 4.54 -8.37
CA SER A 90 -2.03 5.91 -7.87
C SER A 90 -1.23 5.87 -6.58
N LEU A 91 -0.52 6.95 -6.26
CA LEU A 91 0.09 7.11 -4.95
C LEU A 91 -1.00 7.12 -3.88
N ALA A 92 -0.80 6.43 -2.77
CA ALA A 92 -1.72 6.47 -1.64
C ALA A 92 -1.42 7.70 -0.76
N ASP A 93 -1.77 8.87 -1.28
CA ASP A 93 -1.39 10.21 -0.79
C ASP A 93 -2.57 11.05 -0.25
N GLY A 94 -3.69 10.41 0.08
CA GLY A 94 -4.88 11.09 0.59
C GLY A 94 -5.69 11.88 -0.44
N GLY A 95 -5.20 12.04 -1.68
CA GLY A 95 -5.85 12.89 -2.68
C GLY A 95 -7.19 12.34 -3.17
N GLU A 96 -8.03 13.21 -3.72
CA GLU A 96 -9.35 12.86 -4.22
C GLU A 96 -9.33 12.11 -5.56
N LEU A 97 -10.34 11.26 -5.76
CA LEU A 97 -10.62 10.52 -6.98
C LEU A 97 -12.11 10.65 -7.33
N ASP A 98 -12.42 10.65 -8.62
CA ASP A 98 -13.81 10.70 -9.12
C ASP A 98 -14.53 9.36 -8.94
N ARG A 99 -15.75 9.40 -8.39
CA ARG A 99 -16.56 8.21 -8.09
C ARG A 99 -17.00 7.45 -9.34
N VAL A 100 -17.18 8.12 -10.46
CA VAL A 100 -17.63 7.50 -11.73
C VAL A 100 -16.43 6.89 -12.45
N ALA A 101 -15.34 7.64 -12.58
CA ALA A 101 -14.11 7.17 -13.23
C ALA A 101 -13.50 5.97 -12.49
N TYR A 102 -13.57 5.97 -11.15
CA TYR A 102 -13.00 4.93 -10.30
C TYR A 102 -14.09 4.18 -9.51
N ALA A 103 -15.20 3.87 -10.18
CA ALA A 103 -16.37 3.24 -9.55
C ALA A 103 -16.07 1.92 -8.83
N ARG A 104 -15.13 1.11 -9.34
CA ARG A 104 -14.76 -0.17 -8.70
C ARG A 104 -14.01 0.04 -7.38
N LEU A 105 -13.09 1.00 -7.35
CA LEU A 105 -12.40 1.38 -6.11
C LEU A 105 -13.39 2.00 -5.12
N PHE A 106 -14.24 2.93 -5.57
CA PHE A 106 -15.24 3.56 -4.72
C PHE A 106 -16.21 2.55 -4.12
N ALA A 107 -16.68 1.57 -4.90
CA ALA A 107 -17.53 0.49 -4.41
C ALA A 107 -16.87 -0.33 -3.29
N ARG A 108 -15.53 -0.41 -3.27
CA ARG A 108 -14.78 -1.20 -2.29
C ARG A 108 -14.40 -0.43 -1.03
N ILE A 109 -13.93 0.81 -1.15
CA ILE A 109 -13.44 1.58 0.00
C ILE A 109 -14.39 2.71 0.44
N GLY A 110 -15.38 3.05 -0.39
CA GLY A 110 -16.34 4.11 -0.12
C GLY A 110 -15.66 5.42 0.28
N THR A 111 -16.13 6.00 1.37
CA THR A 111 -15.61 7.25 1.94
C THR A 111 -14.74 7.01 3.18
N THR A 112 -14.22 5.79 3.37
CA THR A 112 -13.43 5.41 4.57
C THR A 112 -12.28 6.37 4.83
N TYR A 113 -11.65 6.88 3.77
CA TYR A 113 -10.49 7.78 3.85
C TYR A 113 -10.84 9.25 3.62
N GLY A 114 -12.13 9.57 3.54
CA GLY A 114 -12.65 10.90 3.24
C GLY A 114 -13.74 10.88 2.17
N ALA A 115 -14.71 11.78 2.32
CA ALA A 115 -15.84 11.89 1.41
C ALA A 115 -15.54 12.67 0.12
N GLY A 116 -14.29 13.10 -0.07
CA GLY A 116 -13.88 14.06 -1.09
C GLY A 116 -14.67 15.37 -0.94
N ASN A 117 -15.17 15.85 -2.06
CA ASN A 117 -16.08 16.99 -2.15
C ASN A 117 -17.51 16.69 -1.67
N GLY A 118 -17.78 15.50 -1.11
CA GLY A 118 -19.07 15.07 -0.59
C GLY A 118 -20.07 14.57 -1.63
N THR A 119 -19.82 14.76 -2.93
CA THR A 119 -20.79 14.48 -4.00
C THR A 119 -20.23 13.58 -5.11
N THR A 120 -19.22 14.03 -5.84
CA THR A 120 -18.65 13.35 -7.01
C THR A 120 -17.31 12.71 -6.76
N THR A 121 -16.60 13.05 -5.67
CA THR A 121 -15.29 12.50 -5.35
C THR A 121 -15.27 11.71 -4.03
N PHE A 122 -14.19 10.99 -3.80
CA PHE A 122 -13.86 10.31 -2.56
C PHE A 122 -12.34 10.32 -2.38
N ASN A 123 -11.85 10.17 -1.15
CA ASN A 123 -10.41 10.15 -0.90
C ASN A 123 -9.88 8.71 -0.95
N LYS A 124 -8.68 8.56 -1.50
CA LYS A 124 -7.85 7.37 -1.28
C LYS A 124 -7.07 7.51 0.04
N PRO A 125 -6.45 6.44 0.55
CA PRO A 125 -5.68 6.49 1.79
C PRO A 125 -4.49 7.46 1.69
N GLU A 126 -4.10 8.06 2.82
CA GLU A 126 -2.77 8.65 3.02
C GLU A 126 -1.96 7.67 3.87
N ILE A 127 -0.93 7.06 3.29
CA ILE A 127 -0.06 6.08 3.97
C ILE A 127 1.43 6.36 3.75
N ARG A 128 1.76 7.52 3.16
CA ARG A 128 3.16 7.89 2.97
C ARG A 128 3.78 8.09 4.34
N SER A 129 4.94 7.47 4.53
CA SER A 129 5.70 7.53 5.79
C SER A 129 4.98 6.91 7.00
N GLU A 130 3.97 6.05 6.78
CA GLU A 130 3.27 5.35 7.85
C GLU A 130 3.76 3.91 8.02
N PHE A 131 3.78 3.43 9.27
CA PHE A 131 3.96 2.00 9.53
C PHE A 131 2.62 1.28 9.49
N ILE A 132 2.47 0.37 8.52
CA ILE A 132 1.25 -0.40 8.37
C ILE A 132 1.24 -1.57 9.36
N ARG A 133 0.20 -1.59 10.18
CA ARG A 133 -0.14 -2.71 11.05
C ARG A 133 -1.39 -3.40 10.52
N ALA A 134 -1.40 -4.73 10.55
CA ALA A 134 -2.60 -5.50 10.24
C ALA A 134 -3.72 -5.18 11.24
N LEU A 135 -4.95 -5.03 10.75
CA LEU A 135 -6.12 -4.83 11.59
C LEU A 135 -6.30 -6.05 12.52
N ASP A 136 -6.68 -5.80 13.78
CA ASP A 136 -6.96 -6.86 14.76
C ASP A 136 -7.98 -7.89 14.26
N ALA A 137 -9.00 -7.43 13.53
CA ALA A 137 -10.02 -8.25 12.89
C ALA A 137 -10.68 -9.30 13.82
N GLY A 138 -10.83 -8.95 15.11
CA GLY A 138 -11.48 -9.78 16.11
C GLY A 138 -10.54 -10.70 16.90
N ARG A 139 -9.22 -10.55 16.75
CA ARG A 139 -8.22 -11.30 17.53
C ARG A 139 -8.13 -10.85 18.99
N GLY A 140 -8.51 -9.61 19.29
CA GLY A 140 -8.58 -9.08 20.66
C GLY A 140 -7.27 -8.52 21.23
N ILE A 141 -6.23 -8.29 20.42
CA ILE A 141 -4.94 -7.73 20.85
C ILE A 141 -4.89 -6.22 20.61
N ASP A 142 -5.39 -5.75 19.47
CA ASP A 142 -5.47 -4.32 19.11
C ASP A 142 -6.95 -3.93 18.91
N ALA A 143 -7.75 -4.22 19.92
CA ALA A 143 -9.20 -4.07 19.89
C ALA A 143 -9.64 -2.59 19.80
N GLY A 144 -10.80 -2.35 19.19
CA GLY A 144 -11.38 -1.01 19.04
C GLY A 144 -10.86 -0.21 17.85
N ARG A 145 -10.00 -0.81 17.01
CA ARG A 145 -9.50 -0.21 15.78
C ARG A 145 -10.41 -0.52 14.59
N LEU A 146 -10.51 0.45 13.69
CA LEU A 146 -11.24 0.33 12.42
C LEU A 146 -10.26 0.40 11.25
N VAL A 147 -10.63 -0.18 10.11
CA VAL A 147 -9.89 -0.02 8.85
C VAL A 147 -9.70 1.47 8.57
N GLY A 148 -8.47 1.86 8.24
CA GLY A 148 -8.13 3.25 7.90
C GLY A 148 -7.93 4.19 9.09
N SER A 149 -8.13 3.74 10.33
CA SER A 149 -7.84 4.56 11.51
C SER A 149 -6.32 4.75 11.71
N ALA A 150 -5.88 5.96 12.04
CA ALA A 150 -4.48 6.29 12.33
C ALA A 150 -4.16 6.17 13.83
N GLN A 151 -2.89 5.96 14.18
CA GLN A 151 -2.38 5.92 15.55
C GLN A 151 -1.13 6.77 15.61
N ALA A 152 -1.03 7.62 16.64
CA ALA A 152 0.24 8.30 16.90
C ALA A 152 1.29 7.29 17.35
N GLY A 153 2.57 7.61 17.09
CA GLY A 153 3.68 6.88 17.69
C GLY A 153 3.57 6.88 19.21
N GLN A 154 3.79 5.72 19.82
CA GLN A 154 3.79 5.56 21.27
C GLN A 154 5.02 4.78 21.71
N VAL A 155 5.64 5.25 22.79
CA VAL A 155 6.63 4.47 23.54
C VAL A 155 5.95 3.85 24.75
N GLN A 156 6.34 2.64 25.12
CA GLN A 156 5.85 2.04 26.35
C GLN A 156 6.31 2.90 27.53
N ARG A 157 5.43 3.06 28.53
CA ARG A 157 5.81 3.70 29.79
C ARG A 157 7.00 2.95 30.38
N HIS A 158 8.08 3.67 30.66
CA HIS A 158 9.28 3.15 31.31
C HIS A 158 9.82 4.21 32.28
N LYS A 159 10.77 3.82 33.12
CA LYS A 159 11.42 4.71 34.09
C LYS A 159 12.92 4.56 33.96
N HIS A 160 13.63 5.67 34.12
CA HIS A 160 15.07 5.69 34.31
C HIS A 160 15.36 5.94 35.78
N MET A 161 16.29 5.18 36.36
CA MET A 161 16.86 5.52 37.66
C MET A 161 17.91 6.61 37.40
N VAL A 162 17.71 7.79 37.97
CA VAL A 162 18.76 8.82 38.05
C VAL A 162 19.78 8.44 39.13
N PRO A 163 21.05 8.86 39.01
CA PRO A 163 22.09 8.49 39.99
C PRO A 163 21.87 9.07 41.40
N TRP A 164 20.87 9.94 41.58
CA TRP A 164 20.52 10.52 42.88
C TRP A 164 19.55 9.62 43.65
N GLY A 165 20.12 8.83 44.54
CA GLY A 165 19.39 8.16 45.61
C GLY A 165 19.07 9.12 46.75
N GLU A 166 17.78 9.21 47.09
CA GLU A 166 17.28 9.30 48.48
C GLU A 166 17.39 10.62 49.29
N TRP A 167 17.65 11.79 48.71
CA TRP A 167 17.50 13.07 49.44
C TRP A 167 16.49 14.04 48.83
N ALA A 168 15.25 13.57 48.64
CA ALA A 168 14.12 14.48 48.70
C ALA A 168 13.76 14.70 50.18
N PRO A 169 14.01 15.88 50.79
CA PRO A 169 13.53 16.17 52.14
C PRO A 169 12.01 15.91 52.21
N SER A 170 11.51 15.52 53.37
CA SER A 170 10.11 15.16 53.62
C SER A 170 9.08 16.23 53.21
N SER A 171 9.53 17.44 52.86
CA SER A 171 8.76 18.54 52.29
C SER A 171 8.49 18.44 50.78
N LEU A 172 9.15 17.53 50.04
CA LEU A 172 9.01 17.36 48.58
C LEU A 172 8.25 16.08 48.14
N GLY A 173 7.87 15.23 49.09
CA GLY A 173 7.14 13.98 48.81
C GLY A 173 8.03 12.91 48.19
N ALA A 174 7.99 11.69 48.74
CA ALA A 174 8.71 10.55 48.19
C ALA A 174 8.46 10.43 46.67
N GLY A 175 9.51 10.15 45.90
CA GLY A 175 9.41 9.98 44.45
C GLY A 175 8.20 9.10 44.11
N PRO A 176 7.29 9.53 43.22
CA PRO A 176 5.91 9.04 43.14
C PRO A 176 5.74 7.57 42.72
N PHE A 177 6.83 6.80 42.64
CA PHE A 177 6.87 5.42 42.22
C PHE A 177 7.63 4.47 43.15
N GLY A 178 8.02 4.92 44.35
CA GLY A 178 8.56 4.07 45.42
C GLY A 178 10.08 4.17 45.62
N ASN A 179 10.51 3.92 46.86
CA ASN A 179 11.91 3.84 47.25
C ASN A 179 12.47 2.43 46.99
N SER A 180 13.78 2.34 46.76
CA SER A 180 14.48 1.07 46.88
C SER A 180 14.48 0.62 48.35
N ASN A 181 14.21 -0.65 48.62
CA ASN A 181 14.27 -1.20 49.98
C ASN A 181 15.70 -1.62 50.39
N THR A 182 16.72 -1.38 49.55
CA THR A 182 18.09 -1.81 49.82
C THR A 182 18.95 -0.65 50.32
N GLY A 183 19.11 -0.53 51.64
CA GLY A 183 20.06 0.40 52.24
C GLY A 183 21.52 -0.01 52.02
N GLY A 184 22.42 0.97 51.90
CA GLY A 184 23.88 0.76 51.96
C GLY A 184 24.61 0.59 50.62
N LYS A 185 24.03 1.01 49.49
CA LYS A 185 24.76 1.08 48.20
C LYS A 185 24.99 2.54 47.78
N LYS A 186 26.25 2.86 47.42
CA LYS A 186 26.75 4.16 46.90
C LYS A 186 25.86 4.70 45.76
N GLY A 187 25.72 6.02 45.50
CA GLY A 187 26.70 7.13 45.54
C GLY A 187 26.84 7.95 46.82
N SER A 188 27.69 7.48 47.74
CA SER A 188 28.01 8.19 48.99
C SER A 188 29.28 9.05 48.84
N GLY A 189 29.21 10.33 49.22
CA GLY A 189 30.37 11.07 49.73
C GLY A 189 30.65 12.44 49.10
N ASN A 190 29.97 13.47 49.60
CA ASN A 190 30.55 14.76 49.99
C ASN A 190 31.44 15.58 49.03
N THR A 191 31.20 15.56 47.71
CA THR A 191 31.47 16.71 46.84
C THR A 191 30.52 16.63 45.64
N ASP A 192 29.36 17.30 45.72
CA ASP A 192 28.43 17.48 44.58
C ASP A 192 28.55 18.88 43.96
N SER A 193 29.68 19.55 44.17
CA SER A 193 29.87 20.93 43.72
C SER A 193 30.10 21.11 42.21
N ASP A 194 29.98 20.08 41.37
CA ASP A 194 30.21 20.22 39.93
C ASP A 194 29.53 19.17 39.03
N ASP A 195 28.34 18.66 39.35
CA ASP A 195 27.59 17.86 38.36
C ASP A 195 26.73 18.76 37.46
N TYR A 196 27.40 19.45 36.54
CA TYR A 196 26.80 20.38 35.57
C TYR A 196 26.46 19.67 34.25
N TRP A 197 25.73 18.55 34.28
CA TRP A 197 25.40 17.84 33.04
C TRP A 197 23.92 17.52 32.94
N TYR A 198 23.24 18.36 32.18
CA TYR A 198 21.95 18.05 31.58
C TYR A 198 22.16 16.86 30.65
N HIS A 199 21.84 15.63 31.06
CA HIS A 199 21.84 14.50 30.12
C HIS A 199 20.75 14.73 29.07
N SER A 200 21.16 15.30 27.93
CA SER A 200 20.32 15.46 26.77
C SER A 200 20.06 14.09 26.15
N ASN A 201 18.79 13.75 25.97
CA ASN A 201 18.37 12.52 25.29
C ASN A 201 18.57 12.58 23.76
N ASP A 202 19.22 13.63 23.26
CA ASP A 202 19.57 13.83 21.85
C ASP A 202 20.98 13.32 21.49
N GLY A 203 21.73 12.80 22.47
CA GLY A 203 23.06 12.22 22.27
C GLY A 203 24.17 13.24 22.06
N SER A 204 23.96 14.51 22.42
CA SER A 204 25.01 15.55 22.35
C SER A 204 26.01 15.51 23.51
N ASP A 205 25.74 14.77 24.59
CA ASP A 205 26.66 14.57 25.71
C ASP A 205 27.59 13.36 25.50
N TYR A 206 28.89 13.65 25.50
CA TYR A 206 29.94 12.87 24.83
C TYR A 206 30.84 12.12 25.82
N ASP A 207 30.89 10.78 25.72
CA ASP A 207 31.76 9.91 26.54
C ASP A 207 32.62 8.94 25.69
N GLY A 208 33.07 9.41 24.51
CA GLY A 208 34.11 8.74 23.71
C GLY A 208 33.64 7.62 22.76
N VAL A 209 32.37 7.20 22.80
CA VAL A 209 31.77 6.28 21.81
C VAL A 209 30.54 6.94 21.19
N ILE A 210 30.69 7.44 19.97
CA ILE A 210 29.59 8.07 19.23
C ILE A 210 28.64 6.97 18.75
N ASN A 211 27.35 7.09 19.04
CA ASN A 211 26.32 6.29 18.36
C ASN A 211 26.53 6.43 16.85
N PRO A 212 26.56 5.33 16.06
CA PRO A 212 26.75 5.43 14.62
C PRO A 212 25.81 6.46 13.98
N ALA A 213 26.29 7.17 12.95
CA ALA A 213 25.49 8.19 12.28
C ALA A 213 24.10 7.64 11.87
N GLY A 214 23.04 8.39 12.18
CA GLY A 214 21.65 8.00 11.88
C GLY A 214 20.98 7.10 12.92
N VAL A 215 21.63 6.77 14.04
CA VAL A 215 21.03 6.00 15.16
C VAL A 215 20.23 6.89 16.11
N VAL A 216 20.62 8.16 16.27
CA VAL A 216 19.88 9.17 17.04
C VAL A 216 19.31 10.22 16.08
N GLY A 217 18.08 10.64 16.31
CA GLY A 217 17.41 11.66 15.50
C GLY A 217 16.08 12.08 16.12
N ASN A 218 15.38 13.00 15.46
CA ASN A 218 14.13 13.61 15.96
C ASN A 218 12.94 12.64 16.06
N GLU A 219 13.10 11.41 15.57
CA GLU A 219 12.04 10.40 15.49
C GLU A 219 12.57 9.04 15.97
N THR A 220 11.85 8.40 16.90
CA THR A 220 12.09 6.99 17.21
C THR A 220 11.45 6.14 16.12
N ARG A 221 12.26 5.52 15.25
CA ARG A 221 11.79 4.65 14.17
C ARG A 221 12.68 3.42 13.99
N PRO A 222 12.12 2.26 13.63
CA PRO A 222 12.90 1.14 13.10
C PRO A 222 13.68 1.55 11.84
N ARG A 223 14.76 0.82 11.56
CA ARG A 223 15.43 0.88 10.24
C ARG A 223 14.42 0.55 9.15
N ASN A 224 14.34 1.38 8.11
CA ASN A 224 13.38 1.24 7.03
C ASN A 224 14.00 1.58 5.66
N VAL A 225 13.32 1.17 4.60
CA VAL A 225 13.60 1.53 3.20
C VAL A 225 12.34 2.13 2.60
N ALA A 226 12.49 3.18 1.79
CA ALA A 226 11.37 3.88 1.18
C ALA A 226 11.06 3.34 -0.22
N PHE A 227 9.80 2.98 -0.44
CA PHE A 227 9.22 2.65 -1.73
C PHE A 227 7.95 3.47 -1.92
N TYR A 228 7.53 3.66 -3.17
CA TYR A 228 6.27 4.32 -3.47
C TYR A 228 5.11 3.45 -2.99
N ALA A 229 4.35 3.95 -2.03
CA ALA A 229 3.14 3.28 -1.54
C ALA A 229 1.99 3.59 -2.50
N LEU A 230 1.55 2.58 -3.24
CA LEU A 230 0.54 2.71 -4.28
C LEU A 230 -0.76 2.03 -3.90
N ILE A 231 -1.86 2.55 -4.43
CA ILE A 231 -3.18 1.94 -4.42
C ILE A 231 -3.61 1.58 -5.84
N LYS A 232 -4.15 0.38 -6.01
CA LYS A 232 -4.78 -0.03 -7.27
C LYS A 232 -6.10 0.73 -7.46
N LEU A 233 -6.25 1.38 -8.62
CA LEU A 233 -7.46 2.10 -9.04
C LEU A 233 -8.53 1.17 -9.61
#